data_AF-A0A962FNA8-F1
#
_entry.id   AF-A0A962FNA8-F1
#
_cell.length_a   1.000
_cell.length_b   1.000
_cell.length_c   1.000
_cell.angle_alpha   90.00
_cell.angle_beta   90.00
_cell.angle_gamma   90.00
#
_symmetry.space_group_name_H-M   'P 1'
#
loop_
_entity.id
_entity.type
_entity.pdbx_description
1 polymer ?
#
loop_
_entity_poly.entity_id
_entity_poly.type
_entity_poly.pdbx_seq_one_letter_code
_entity_poly.pdbx_strand_id
1 'polypeptide(L)'
;MDRISGLGLAACCALLLAVPVHPARADDIPEAARVVRKEALMPNWGPEGRPLPLVAHWHRRSMPLSFQIDLIKQGHYILPWQAFEDATRRRKGQKFDFENELRQLRAWGLPLALITGGQWEASFYRNKEYLDAPAEETGVAVSAETGKKIRAVSPLGPIAPWEKLGRRWTDHEFVQRMAEIYPDIPRVFFVSNNEANEMRWHALDKDKYFVDRYGTDRDDEFKRRVLGDGYIERYRALIKGMRDGLPSDAWKKNSRFIAYKAMGPDHFGRPMGLFSSWYEHATTTKDRIAWEPFAWEGGIPEAYDNHWEPEKLNWRVWSCQVEMMNGVLLKKEAFAANPDYWHELIFWNGDVEKKGQPAPNNKLKRYAELGVEYTPELYAAWIKHNLWTLTPRVAREWRGSADDKDRWWPYFEAIIKAVDQIHHDPVLVRFWRRGELVANRSRAHPFNDRIPEKWRNEDRWFNLDTSVDPTGAWTLQTELPVMAVARVLGKPGQREWLIYVQATRTAQKGVEITVPGYQKVRVDTVLAGSYFWVREADGSVTEVGR
;
A
#
# COMPACT_ATOMS: atom_id res chain seq x y z
N MET A 1 35.59 -62.25 -48.27
CA MET A 1 36.27 -62.02 -46.99
C MET A 1 35.97 -60.59 -46.57
N ASP A 2 35.63 -60.47 -45.30
CA ASP A 2 35.50 -59.28 -44.46
C ASP A 2 34.20 -58.45 -44.46
N ARG A 3 33.64 -58.46 -43.24
CA ARG A 3 32.44 -57.84 -42.69
C ARG A 3 32.64 -56.32 -42.51
N ILE A 4 31.54 -55.58 -42.42
CA ILE A 4 31.13 -54.87 -41.18
C ILE A 4 29.74 -54.21 -41.38
N SER A 5 28.88 -54.49 -40.40
CA SER A 5 27.67 -53.81 -39.87
C SER A 5 27.28 -52.45 -40.47
N GLY A 6 26.01 -52.09 -40.72
CA GLY A 6 24.79 -52.45 -39.99
C GLY A 6 24.50 -51.44 -38.88
N LEU A 7 23.66 -50.42 -39.15
CA LEU A 7 22.88 -49.67 -38.15
C LEU A 7 21.88 -48.73 -38.83
N GLY A 8 20.60 -49.06 -38.67
CA GLY A 8 19.46 -48.26 -39.13
C GLY A 8 19.20 -47.07 -38.19
N LEU A 9 18.85 -45.93 -38.78
CA LEU A 9 18.37 -44.74 -38.07
C LEU A 9 16.93 -44.97 -37.60
N ALA A 10 16.74 -45.19 -36.30
CA ALA A 10 15.44 -45.09 -35.66
C ALA A 10 15.18 -43.63 -35.26
N ALA A 11 14.16 -43.01 -35.85
CA ALA A 11 13.68 -41.70 -35.47
C ALA A 11 12.95 -41.77 -34.13
N CYS A 12 13.60 -41.33 -33.05
CA CYS A 12 12.96 -41.11 -31.75
C CYS A 12 12.10 -39.84 -31.82
N CYS A 13 10.83 -39.98 -32.16
CA CYS A 13 9.81 -38.99 -31.82
C CYS A 13 9.61 -38.99 -30.29
N ALA A 14 10.16 -37.98 -29.62
CA ALA A 14 9.85 -37.72 -28.22
C ALA A 14 8.39 -37.24 -28.11
N LEU A 15 7.48 -38.15 -27.80
CA LEU A 15 6.14 -37.80 -27.33
C LEU A 15 6.28 -37.07 -25.99
N LEU A 16 6.10 -35.74 -26.02
CA LEU A 16 5.78 -34.95 -24.83
C LEU A 16 4.40 -35.41 -24.34
N LEU A 17 4.39 -36.34 -23.38
CA LEU A 17 3.20 -36.67 -22.62
C LEU A 17 2.83 -35.44 -21.78
N ALA A 18 1.89 -34.64 -22.29
CA ALA A 18 1.19 -33.66 -21.49
C ALA A 18 0.46 -34.42 -20.38
N VAL A 19 0.98 -34.35 -19.15
CA VAL A 19 0.24 -34.81 -17.98
C VAL A 19 -1.02 -33.95 -17.91
N PRO A 20 -2.23 -34.53 -18.05
CA PRO A 20 -3.44 -33.77 -17.88
C PRO A 20 -3.47 -33.26 -16.44
N VAL A 21 -3.27 -31.96 -16.26
CA VAL A 21 -3.60 -31.29 -15.01
C VAL A 21 -5.11 -31.38 -14.92
N HIS A 22 -5.62 -32.34 -14.16
CA HIS A 22 -7.05 -32.36 -13.85
C HIS A 22 -7.38 -31.04 -13.17
N PRO A 23 -8.34 -30.25 -13.70
CA PRO A 23 -8.85 -29.11 -12.96
C PRO A 23 -9.33 -29.64 -11.61
N ALA A 24 -8.89 -29.01 -10.51
CA ALA A 24 -9.45 -29.28 -9.20
C ALA A 24 -10.97 -29.25 -9.31
N ARG A 25 -11.68 -30.21 -8.70
CA ARG A 25 -13.14 -30.16 -8.70
C ARG A 25 -13.53 -28.86 -7.99
N ALA A 26 -14.63 -28.23 -8.41
CA ALA A 26 -15.07 -26.96 -7.83
C ALA A 26 -15.23 -27.04 -6.29
N ASP A 27 -15.49 -28.24 -5.77
CA ASP A 27 -15.63 -28.54 -4.33
C ASP A 27 -14.28 -28.58 -3.57
N ASP A 28 -13.13 -28.60 -4.26
CA ASP A 28 -11.79 -28.66 -3.66
C ASP A 28 -11.16 -27.26 -3.42
N ILE A 29 -11.87 -26.19 -3.79
CA ILE A 29 -11.38 -24.80 -3.65
C ILE A 29 -11.92 -24.21 -2.32
N PRO A 30 -11.04 -23.85 -1.36
CA PRO A 30 -11.47 -23.21 -0.12
C PRO A 30 -12.32 -21.96 -0.38
N GLU A 31 -13.35 -21.72 0.44
CA GLU A 31 -14.22 -20.53 0.34
C GLU A 31 -13.39 -19.24 0.34
N ALA A 32 -12.43 -19.12 1.27
CA ALA A 32 -11.55 -17.96 1.33
C ALA A 32 -10.78 -17.74 0.02
N ALA A 33 -10.36 -18.80 -0.69
CA ALA A 33 -9.69 -18.65 -1.98
C ALA A 33 -10.64 -18.09 -3.06
N ARG A 34 -11.90 -18.53 -3.08
CA ARG A 34 -12.94 -17.99 -3.98
C ARG A 34 -13.22 -16.51 -3.70
N VAL A 35 -13.33 -16.14 -2.41
CA VAL A 35 -13.51 -14.75 -1.99
C VAL A 35 -12.29 -13.89 -2.34
N VAL A 36 -11.07 -14.32 -2.02
CA VAL A 36 -9.84 -13.59 -2.37
C VAL A 36 -9.79 -13.30 -3.87
N ARG A 37 -10.04 -14.30 -4.72
CA ARG A 37 -10.12 -14.12 -6.17
C ARG A 37 -11.16 -13.08 -6.55
N LYS A 38 -12.40 -13.22 -6.05
CA LYS A 38 -13.50 -12.32 -6.37
C LYS A 38 -13.14 -10.88 -5.99
N GLU A 39 -12.79 -10.64 -4.73
CA GLU A 39 -12.54 -9.30 -4.22
C GLU A 39 -11.33 -8.65 -4.89
N ALA A 40 -10.26 -9.40 -5.22
CA ALA A 40 -9.11 -8.85 -5.92
C ALA A 40 -9.40 -8.41 -7.37
N LEU A 41 -10.43 -8.98 -8.01
CA LEU A 41 -10.80 -8.69 -9.40
C LEU A 41 -11.90 -7.63 -9.52
N MET A 42 -12.65 -7.36 -8.45
CA MET A 42 -13.70 -6.34 -8.46
C MET A 42 -13.16 -4.93 -8.75
N PRO A 43 -13.96 -4.07 -9.42
CA PRO A 43 -13.64 -2.66 -9.55
C PRO A 43 -13.69 -1.95 -8.18
N ASN A 44 -13.09 -0.76 -8.08
CA ASN A 44 -13.10 0.03 -6.84
C ASN A 44 -14.53 0.38 -6.35
N TRP A 45 -15.47 0.49 -7.28
CA TRP A 45 -16.89 0.66 -7.02
C TRP A 45 -17.71 -0.02 -8.11
N GLY A 46 -18.72 -0.79 -7.73
CA GLY A 46 -19.59 -1.49 -8.69
C GLY A 46 -20.97 -1.84 -8.15
N PRO A 47 -21.75 -2.65 -8.88
CA PRO A 47 -23.09 -3.09 -8.49
C PRO A 47 -23.16 -3.87 -7.18
N GLU A 48 -22.06 -4.43 -6.69
CA GLU A 48 -21.97 -5.06 -5.36
C GLU A 48 -21.44 -4.10 -4.28
N GLY A 49 -20.91 -2.94 -4.67
CA GLY A 49 -20.25 -1.97 -3.80
C GLY A 49 -18.73 -2.06 -3.89
N ARG A 50 -18.04 -1.57 -2.85
CA ARG A 50 -16.58 -1.70 -2.71
C ARG A 50 -16.20 -3.17 -2.53
N PRO A 51 -15.01 -3.57 -3.01
CA PRO A 51 -14.43 -4.85 -2.65
C PRO A 51 -14.12 -4.90 -1.14
N LEU A 52 -14.29 -6.07 -0.52
CA LEU A 52 -13.85 -6.32 0.86
C LEU A 52 -12.31 -6.31 0.94
N PRO A 53 -11.73 -5.96 2.11
CA PRO A 53 -10.27 -5.85 2.24
C PRO A 53 -9.64 -7.24 2.23
N LEU A 54 -8.43 -7.34 1.69
CA LEU A 54 -7.57 -8.52 1.80
C LEU A 54 -6.38 -8.23 2.72
N VAL A 55 -5.67 -9.27 3.13
CA VAL A 55 -4.43 -9.12 3.92
C VAL A 55 -3.22 -9.50 3.07
N ALA A 56 -2.14 -8.74 3.19
CA ALA A 56 -0.86 -9.11 2.62
C ALA A 56 0.29 -8.71 3.55
N HIS A 57 1.50 -9.12 3.20
CA HIS A 57 2.70 -8.72 3.95
C HIS A 57 3.79 -8.24 3.00
N TRP A 58 4.60 -7.29 3.45
CA TRP A 58 5.85 -6.86 2.86
C TRP A 58 7.02 -7.60 3.52
N HIS A 59 7.05 -8.92 3.42
CA HIS A 59 8.18 -9.72 3.88
C HIS A 59 8.57 -10.76 2.82
N ARG A 60 9.85 -10.81 2.47
CA ARG A 60 10.35 -11.57 1.31
C ARG A 60 10.82 -13.00 1.60
N ARG A 61 11.02 -13.38 2.87
CA ARG A 61 11.72 -14.64 3.22
C ARG A 61 11.05 -15.57 4.25
N SER A 62 10.30 -15.06 5.22
CA SER A 62 9.79 -15.82 6.38
C SER A 62 8.37 -16.36 6.21
N MET A 63 7.73 -16.06 5.07
CA MET A 63 6.38 -16.51 4.73
C MET A 63 6.39 -17.10 3.32
N PRO A 64 6.84 -18.36 3.15
CA PRO A 64 6.75 -19.03 1.86
C PRO A 64 5.29 -19.16 1.42
N LEU A 65 5.06 -19.36 0.12
CA LEU A 65 3.70 -19.52 -0.41
C LEU A 65 2.93 -20.67 0.23
N SER A 66 3.60 -21.75 0.65
CA SER A 66 2.98 -22.88 1.35
C SER A 66 2.32 -22.45 2.67
N PHE A 67 3.02 -21.63 3.46
CA PHE A 67 2.48 -21.04 4.67
C PHE A 67 1.26 -20.16 4.39
N GLN A 68 1.32 -19.34 3.34
CA GLN A 68 0.20 -18.46 2.95
C GLN A 68 -1.01 -19.27 2.45
N ILE A 69 -0.77 -20.36 1.70
CA ILE A 69 -1.80 -21.31 1.27
C ILE A 69 -2.49 -21.95 2.48
N ASP A 70 -1.74 -22.32 3.51
CA ASP A 70 -2.32 -22.91 4.72
C ASP A 70 -3.18 -21.91 5.49
N LEU A 71 -2.82 -20.62 5.53
CA LEU A 71 -3.70 -19.58 6.07
C LEU A 71 -5.01 -19.47 5.28
N ILE A 72 -4.96 -19.55 3.95
CA ILE A 72 -6.16 -19.52 3.10
C ILE A 72 -7.04 -20.75 3.35
N LYS A 73 -6.45 -21.94 3.53
CA LYS A 73 -7.20 -23.15 3.92
C LYS A 73 -7.88 -23.01 5.28
N GLN A 74 -7.25 -22.27 6.20
CA GLN A 74 -7.82 -21.95 7.52
C GLN A 74 -8.94 -20.90 7.46
N GLY A 75 -9.22 -20.33 6.28
CA GLY A 75 -10.31 -19.36 6.08
C GLY A 75 -9.87 -17.90 6.07
N HIS A 76 -8.56 -17.61 6.15
CA HIS A 76 -8.06 -16.24 6.14
C HIS A 76 -8.01 -15.64 4.73
N TYR A 77 -8.37 -14.37 4.59
CA TYR A 77 -8.49 -13.67 3.30
C TYR A 77 -7.14 -13.08 2.83
N ILE A 78 -6.15 -13.96 2.63
CA ILE A 78 -4.79 -13.59 2.25
C ILE A 78 -4.69 -13.36 0.73
N LEU A 79 -4.20 -12.19 0.31
CA LEU A 79 -3.67 -11.96 -1.05
C LEU A 79 -2.24 -12.52 -1.09
N PRO A 80 -1.98 -13.65 -1.79
CA PRO A 80 -0.65 -14.27 -1.78
C PRO A 80 0.42 -13.33 -2.31
N TRP A 81 1.63 -13.43 -1.77
CA TRP A 81 2.79 -12.69 -2.24
C TRP A 81 4.05 -13.53 -2.34
N GLN A 82 4.93 -13.15 -3.25
CA GLN A 82 6.22 -13.79 -3.48
C GLN A 82 7.29 -12.72 -3.73
N ALA A 83 8.51 -12.96 -3.27
CA ALA A 83 9.63 -12.07 -3.54
C ALA A 83 9.93 -12.01 -5.05
N PHE A 84 10.11 -10.79 -5.55
CA PHE A 84 10.53 -10.49 -6.90
C PHE A 84 11.90 -9.81 -6.86
N GLU A 85 12.88 -10.40 -7.52
CA GLU A 85 14.26 -9.91 -7.51
C GLU A 85 14.72 -9.64 -8.93
N ASP A 86 15.55 -8.61 -9.08
CA ASP A 86 16.24 -8.31 -10.34
C ASP A 86 17.01 -9.55 -10.80
N ALA A 87 16.92 -9.84 -12.10
CA ALA A 87 17.74 -10.80 -12.83
C ALA A 87 19.22 -10.77 -12.42
N THR A 88 19.78 -9.58 -12.18
CA THR A 88 21.19 -9.41 -11.81
C THR A 88 21.55 -9.90 -10.40
N ARG A 89 20.55 -10.02 -9.51
CA ARG A 89 20.74 -10.46 -8.12
C ARG A 89 20.51 -11.96 -7.94
N ARG A 90 19.82 -12.61 -8.88
CA ARG A 90 19.66 -14.06 -8.86
C ARG A 90 20.97 -14.72 -9.27
N ARG A 91 21.46 -15.63 -8.42
CA ARG A 91 22.63 -16.45 -8.74
C ARG A 91 22.20 -17.54 -9.74
N LYS A 92 23.04 -17.79 -10.75
CA LYS A 92 22.88 -18.92 -11.68
C LYS A 92 22.69 -20.21 -10.86
N GLY A 93 21.59 -20.93 -11.07
CA GLY A 93 21.24 -22.16 -10.34
C GLY A 93 20.36 -21.98 -9.09
N GLN A 94 19.87 -20.76 -8.80
CA GLN A 94 18.85 -20.58 -7.75
C GLN A 94 17.58 -21.37 -8.12
N LYS A 95 17.21 -22.33 -7.27
CA LYS A 95 16.05 -23.20 -7.51
C LYS A 95 14.75 -22.38 -7.50
N PHE A 96 13.85 -22.74 -8.41
CA PHE A 96 12.47 -22.29 -8.38
C PHE A 96 11.71 -23.23 -7.41
N ASP A 97 11.73 -22.87 -6.12
CA ASP A 97 11.37 -23.74 -5.00
C ASP A 97 9.89 -23.71 -4.60
N PHE A 98 9.07 -22.93 -5.30
CA PHE A 98 7.64 -22.76 -5.01
C PHE A 98 6.72 -23.17 -6.18
N GLU A 99 7.20 -24.04 -7.08
CA GLU A 99 6.42 -24.47 -8.26
C GLU A 99 5.10 -25.14 -7.88
N ASN A 100 5.09 -26.01 -6.87
CA ASN A 100 3.89 -26.71 -6.45
C ASN A 100 2.85 -25.75 -5.87
N GLU A 101 3.31 -24.78 -5.08
CA GLU A 101 2.50 -23.71 -4.53
C GLU A 101 1.92 -22.84 -5.64
N LEU A 102 2.72 -22.48 -6.65
CA LEU A 102 2.23 -21.72 -7.81
C LEU A 102 1.18 -22.51 -8.62
N ARG A 103 1.36 -23.82 -8.77
CA ARG A 103 0.34 -24.71 -9.35
C ARG A 103 -0.93 -24.75 -8.50
N GLN A 104 -0.80 -24.71 -7.18
CA GLN A 104 -1.95 -24.64 -6.27
C GLN A 104 -2.70 -23.30 -6.40
N LEU A 105 -1.97 -22.18 -6.45
CA LEU A 105 -2.57 -20.86 -6.69
C LEU A 105 -3.31 -20.84 -8.04
N ARG A 106 -2.74 -21.47 -9.07
CA ARG A 106 -3.41 -21.66 -10.36
C ARG A 106 -4.68 -22.49 -10.25
N ALA A 107 -4.62 -23.63 -9.58
CA ALA A 107 -5.78 -24.50 -9.40
C ALA A 107 -6.95 -23.77 -8.72
N TRP A 108 -6.66 -22.81 -7.83
CA TRP A 108 -7.65 -21.97 -7.17
C TRP A 108 -7.99 -20.68 -7.94
N GLY A 109 -7.26 -20.37 -9.02
CA GLY A 109 -7.42 -19.11 -9.74
C GLY A 109 -7.13 -17.90 -8.86
N LEU A 110 -6.11 -17.97 -7.99
CA LEU A 110 -5.76 -16.85 -7.10
C LEU A 110 -4.86 -15.81 -7.79
N PRO A 111 -5.02 -14.53 -7.45
CA PRO A 111 -4.04 -13.49 -7.80
C PRO A 111 -2.71 -13.68 -7.05
N LEU A 112 -1.65 -12.98 -7.47
CA LEU A 112 -0.35 -13.00 -6.83
C LEU A 112 0.30 -11.60 -6.79
N ALA A 113 0.85 -11.21 -5.65
CA ALA A 113 1.69 -10.02 -5.51
C ALA A 113 3.19 -10.37 -5.57
N LEU A 114 3.92 -9.75 -6.48
CA LEU A 114 5.36 -9.88 -6.67
C LEU A 114 6.05 -8.67 -6.03
N ILE A 115 6.64 -8.88 -4.85
CA ILE A 115 7.20 -7.81 -4.02
C ILE A 115 8.68 -7.62 -4.32
N THR A 116 9.00 -6.45 -4.85
CA THR A 116 10.39 -6.12 -5.18
C THR A 116 11.15 -5.67 -3.95
N GLY A 117 12.28 -6.31 -3.67
CA GLY A 117 13.19 -5.90 -2.60
C GLY A 117 14.06 -4.68 -2.90
N GLY A 118 13.72 -3.91 -3.92
CA GLY A 118 14.51 -2.83 -4.46
C GLY A 118 13.66 -1.82 -5.21
N GLN A 119 14.33 -0.78 -5.72
CA GLN A 119 13.74 0.27 -6.53
C GLN A 119 14.05 -0.05 -7.99
N TRP A 120 13.06 -0.01 -8.88
CA TRP A 120 13.23 -0.44 -10.26
C TRP A 120 14.22 0.46 -11.03
N GLU A 121 14.03 1.76 -10.88
CA GLU A 121 14.78 2.85 -11.47
C GLU A 121 16.15 3.07 -10.80
N ALA A 122 16.36 2.59 -9.57
CA ALA A 122 17.67 2.70 -8.92
C ALA A 122 18.77 1.92 -9.66
N SER A 123 18.40 0.96 -10.51
CA SER A 123 19.34 0.28 -11.41
C SER A 123 20.15 1.26 -12.25
N PHE A 124 19.59 2.42 -12.62
CA PHE A 124 20.32 3.45 -13.37
C PHE A 124 21.61 3.92 -12.71
N TYR A 125 21.61 4.08 -11.37
CA TYR A 125 22.79 4.57 -10.63
C TYR A 125 23.43 3.52 -9.70
N ARG A 126 22.87 2.31 -9.64
CA ARG A 126 23.44 1.18 -8.90
C ARG A 126 24.23 0.23 -9.81
N ASN A 127 23.82 0.06 -11.06
CA ASN A 127 24.48 -0.82 -12.02
C ASN A 127 25.43 -0.02 -12.90
N LYS A 128 26.69 -0.45 -12.98
CA LYS A 128 27.74 0.21 -13.79
C LYS A 128 27.34 0.35 -15.26
N GLU A 129 26.64 -0.64 -15.81
CA GLU A 129 26.13 -0.60 -17.20
C GLU A 129 25.36 0.69 -17.50
N TYR A 130 24.48 1.13 -16.60
CA TYR A 130 23.72 2.37 -16.79
C TYR A 130 24.45 3.60 -16.27
N LEU A 131 25.18 3.45 -15.15
CA LEU A 131 25.90 4.57 -14.55
C LEU A 131 27.08 5.02 -15.40
N ASP A 132 27.65 4.16 -16.23
CA ASP A 132 28.81 4.46 -17.09
C ASP A 132 28.39 4.73 -18.55
N ALA A 133 27.19 4.33 -18.99
CA ALA A 133 26.65 4.57 -20.34
C ALA A 133 26.56 6.06 -20.73
N PRO A 134 26.60 6.44 -22.02
CA PRO A 134 26.39 7.82 -22.46
C PRO A 134 25.10 8.47 -21.89
N ALA A 135 25.06 9.80 -21.80
CA ALA A 135 23.98 10.53 -21.14
C ALA A 135 22.61 10.26 -21.78
N GLU A 136 22.60 10.07 -23.10
CA GLU A 136 21.47 9.71 -23.94
C GLU A 136 20.96 8.27 -23.73
N GLU A 137 21.77 7.40 -23.12
CA GLU A 137 21.48 5.98 -22.89
C GLU A 137 21.15 5.65 -21.42
N THR A 138 21.03 6.66 -20.55
CA THR A 138 20.78 6.47 -19.12
C THR A 138 19.71 7.41 -18.57
N GLY A 139 19.00 6.97 -17.52
CA GLY A 139 18.03 7.79 -16.79
C GLY A 139 18.65 8.64 -15.67
N VAL A 140 19.97 8.57 -15.49
CA VAL A 140 20.70 9.29 -14.44
C VAL A 140 20.75 10.79 -14.72
N ALA A 141 20.61 11.61 -13.68
CA ALA A 141 20.77 13.05 -13.78
C ALA A 141 22.22 13.46 -14.06
N VAL A 142 22.41 14.57 -14.76
CA VAL A 142 23.74 15.09 -15.12
C VAL A 142 23.90 16.46 -14.48
N SER A 143 25.03 16.71 -13.83
CA SER A 143 25.34 18.01 -13.22
C SER A 143 25.48 19.08 -14.28
N ALA A 144 24.70 20.17 -14.17
CA ALA A 144 24.81 21.34 -15.03
C ALA A 144 26.19 22.02 -14.91
N GLU A 145 26.77 22.03 -13.71
CA GLU A 145 28.05 22.67 -13.41
C GLU A 145 29.25 21.86 -13.93
N THR A 146 29.25 20.55 -13.69
CA THR A 146 30.45 19.71 -13.91
C THR A 146 30.33 18.76 -15.09
N GLY A 147 29.13 18.58 -15.65
CA GLY A 147 28.83 17.54 -16.65
C GLY A 147 28.88 16.11 -16.09
N LYS A 148 29.16 15.91 -14.79
CA LYS A 148 29.25 14.60 -14.16
C LYS A 148 27.88 14.06 -13.79
N LYS A 149 27.72 12.73 -13.81
CA LYS A 149 26.48 12.08 -13.38
C LYS A 149 26.27 12.20 -11.86
N ILE A 150 25.03 12.47 -11.48
CA ILE A 150 24.54 12.53 -10.10
C ILE A 150 23.89 11.18 -9.80
N ARG A 151 24.12 10.56 -8.63
CA ARG A 151 23.48 9.28 -8.27
C ARG A 151 22.00 9.44 -7.88
N ALA A 152 21.21 9.94 -8.84
CA ALA A 152 19.77 10.11 -8.79
C ALA A 152 19.21 10.05 -10.22
N VAL A 153 17.93 9.72 -10.37
CA VAL A 153 17.23 9.73 -11.66
C VAL A 153 16.72 11.12 -11.99
N SER A 154 16.85 11.54 -13.26
CA SER A 154 16.35 12.83 -13.73
C SER A 154 14.90 12.74 -14.23
N PRO A 155 14.04 13.72 -13.90
CA PRO A 155 12.70 13.83 -14.47
C PRO A 155 12.71 14.30 -15.92
N LEU A 156 13.86 14.76 -16.45
CA LEU A 156 13.99 15.33 -17.79
C LEU A 156 15.00 14.59 -18.67
N GLY A 157 15.65 13.55 -18.13
CA GLY A 157 16.52 12.67 -18.89
C GLY A 157 15.78 11.92 -20.01
N PRO A 158 16.53 11.25 -20.90
CA PRO A 158 15.98 10.52 -22.04
C PRO A 158 14.94 9.47 -21.61
N ILE A 159 13.91 9.25 -22.43
CA ILE A 159 12.80 8.34 -22.13
C ILE A 159 13.13 6.89 -22.50
N ALA A 160 13.77 6.67 -23.65
CA ALA A 160 14.05 5.32 -24.16
C ALA A 160 14.81 4.40 -23.17
N PRO A 161 15.77 4.89 -22.36
CA PRO A 161 16.41 4.08 -21.33
C PRO A 161 15.44 3.56 -20.25
N TRP A 162 14.39 4.31 -19.91
CA TRP A 162 13.40 3.88 -18.91
C TRP A 162 12.56 2.72 -19.42
N GLU A 163 12.10 2.78 -20.68
CA GLU A 163 11.39 1.67 -21.30
C GLU A 163 12.28 0.41 -21.40
N LYS A 164 13.54 0.58 -21.83
CA LYS A 164 14.52 -0.51 -21.89
C LYS A 164 14.77 -1.13 -20.51
N LEU A 165 14.94 -0.31 -19.48
CA LEU A 165 15.12 -0.79 -18.11
C LEU A 165 13.86 -1.52 -17.61
N GLY A 166 12.67 -1.01 -17.92
CA GLY A 166 11.40 -1.64 -17.58
C GLY A 166 11.31 -3.04 -18.17
N ARG A 167 11.59 -3.18 -19.47
CA ARG A 167 11.57 -4.49 -20.14
C ARG A 167 12.48 -5.50 -19.45
N ARG A 168 13.69 -5.10 -19.05
CA ARG A 168 14.65 -5.97 -18.36
C ARG A 168 14.12 -6.58 -17.06
N TRP A 169 13.26 -5.87 -16.32
CA TRP A 169 12.70 -6.39 -15.07
C TRP A 169 11.81 -7.62 -15.29
N THR A 170 11.08 -7.64 -16.39
CA THR A 170 10.04 -8.65 -16.66
C THR A 170 10.42 -9.64 -17.75
N ASP A 171 11.25 -9.25 -18.70
CA ASP A 171 11.78 -10.10 -19.76
C ASP A 171 12.95 -10.94 -19.22
N HIS A 172 12.60 -11.89 -18.34
CA HIS A 172 13.54 -12.73 -17.63
C HIS A 172 12.99 -14.13 -17.41
N GLU A 173 13.87 -15.13 -17.41
CA GLU A 173 13.55 -16.56 -17.26
C GLU A 173 12.65 -16.84 -16.05
N PHE A 174 12.80 -16.09 -14.96
CA PHE A 174 11.94 -16.23 -13.78
C PHE A 174 10.47 -15.95 -14.07
N VAL A 175 10.18 -14.85 -14.77
CA VAL A 175 8.80 -14.45 -15.11
C VAL A 175 8.24 -15.40 -16.17
N GLN A 176 9.06 -15.78 -17.15
CA GLN A 176 8.70 -16.80 -18.14
C GLN A 176 8.33 -18.12 -17.45
N ARG A 177 9.14 -18.59 -16.50
CA ARG A 177 8.85 -19.81 -15.73
C ARG A 177 7.55 -19.71 -14.92
N MET A 178 7.30 -18.57 -14.26
CA MET A 178 6.02 -18.35 -13.57
C MET A 178 4.84 -18.42 -14.54
N ALA A 179 4.97 -17.81 -15.72
CA ALA A 179 3.93 -17.81 -16.74
C ALA A 179 3.72 -19.17 -17.40
N GLU A 180 4.75 -20.01 -17.54
CA GLU A 180 4.59 -21.40 -17.98
C GLU A 180 3.76 -22.22 -16.99
N ILE A 181 4.00 -22.03 -15.69
CA ILE A 181 3.27 -22.73 -14.63
C ILE A 181 1.85 -22.17 -14.50
N TYR A 182 1.69 -20.85 -14.59
CA TYR A 182 0.44 -20.10 -14.41
C TYR A 182 0.16 -19.13 -15.56
N PRO A 183 -0.17 -19.65 -16.76
CA PRO A 183 -0.35 -18.83 -17.98
C PRO A 183 -1.60 -17.96 -17.95
N ASP A 184 -2.61 -18.39 -17.21
CA ASP A 184 -3.95 -17.80 -17.09
C ASP A 184 -4.16 -17.04 -15.78
N ILE A 185 -3.08 -16.48 -15.21
CA ILE A 185 -3.13 -15.74 -13.95
C ILE A 185 -4.18 -14.61 -14.00
N PRO A 186 -5.14 -14.53 -13.06
CA PRO A 186 -6.25 -13.59 -13.14
C PRO A 186 -5.81 -12.17 -12.76
N ARG A 187 -4.81 -12.04 -11.90
CA ARG A 187 -4.13 -10.78 -11.61
C ARG A 187 -2.74 -11.01 -11.04
N VAL A 188 -1.78 -10.21 -11.50
CA VAL A 188 -0.44 -10.13 -10.92
C VAL A 188 -0.12 -8.68 -10.55
N PHE A 189 0.32 -8.45 -9.31
CA PHE A 189 0.72 -7.13 -8.83
C PHE A 189 2.24 -7.07 -8.78
N PHE A 190 2.87 -6.16 -9.52
CA PHE A 190 4.28 -5.84 -9.37
C PHE A 190 4.41 -4.69 -8.38
N VAL A 191 5.00 -4.96 -7.22
CA VAL A 191 5.05 -4.02 -6.08
C VAL A 191 6.44 -3.44 -5.94
N SER A 192 6.62 -2.16 -6.24
CA SER A 192 7.88 -1.42 -6.11
C SER A 192 8.04 -0.81 -4.73
N ASN A 193 9.25 -0.85 -4.17
CA ASN A 193 9.58 -0.13 -2.94
C ASN A 193 9.61 1.40 -3.14
N ASN A 194 9.70 1.89 -4.39
CA ASN A 194 9.57 3.30 -4.78
C ASN A 194 10.21 4.36 -3.85
N GLU A 195 11.46 4.14 -3.45
CA GLU A 195 12.29 5.11 -2.72
C GLU A 195 13.68 5.20 -3.38
N ALA A 196 13.73 5.29 -4.71
CA ALA A 196 14.99 5.63 -5.36
C ALA A 196 15.40 7.07 -5.07
N ASN A 197 16.68 7.35 -5.29
CA ASN A 197 17.17 8.70 -5.32
C ASN A 197 16.64 9.37 -6.59
N GLU A 198 15.78 10.35 -6.39
CA GLU A 198 15.20 11.19 -7.43
C GLU A 198 15.75 12.60 -7.29
N MET A 199 15.94 13.29 -8.42
CA MET A 199 16.12 14.74 -8.38
C MET A 199 14.86 15.37 -7.76
N ARG A 200 15.06 16.17 -6.71
CA ARG A 200 13.98 16.93 -6.06
C ARG A 200 13.78 18.27 -6.78
N TRP A 201 12.59 18.86 -6.62
CA TRP A 201 12.22 20.10 -7.33
C TRP A 201 13.19 21.24 -7.02
N HIS A 202 13.64 21.35 -5.76
CA HIS A 202 14.61 22.36 -5.30
C HIS A 202 16.05 22.08 -5.76
N ALA A 203 16.31 20.93 -6.39
CA ALA A 203 17.61 20.55 -6.92
C ALA A 203 17.64 20.55 -8.45
N LEU A 204 16.55 20.94 -9.13
CA LEU A 204 16.49 20.94 -10.60
C LEU A 204 17.50 21.89 -11.24
N ASP A 205 17.88 22.98 -10.58
CA ASP A 205 18.92 23.89 -11.09
C ASP A 205 20.32 23.25 -11.14
N LYS A 206 20.48 22.05 -10.57
CA LYS A 206 21.70 21.23 -10.68
C LYS A 206 21.63 20.22 -11.83
N ASP A 207 20.45 19.97 -12.39
CA ASP A 207 20.26 19.02 -13.49
C ASP A 207 20.45 19.72 -14.84
N LYS A 208 21.42 19.25 -15.62
CA LYS A 208 21.76 19.78 -16.94
C LYS A 208 20.54 19.79 -17.86
N TYR A 209 19.72 18.75 -17.84
CA TYR A 209 18.53 18.68 -18.69
C TYR A 209 17.50 19.77 -18.37
N PHE A 210 17.39 20.17 -17.09
CA PHE A 210 16.54 21.27 -16.67
C PHE A 210 17.14 22.61 -17.08
N VAL A 211 18.41 22.84 -16.73
CA VAL A 211 19.11 24.11 -16.98
C VAL A 211 19.19 24.42 -18.47
N ASP A 212 19.55 23.44 -19.31
CA ASP A 212 19.64 23.62 -20.76
C ASP A 212 18.29 24.02 -21.37
N ARG A 213 17.17 23.54 -20.81
CA ARG A 213 15.82 23.79 -21.36
C ARG A 213 15.15 25.03 -20.78
N TYR A 214 15.37 25.31 -19.50
CA TYR A 214 14.58 26.30 -18.76
C TYR A 214 15.43 27.39 -18.10
N GLY A 215 16.75 27.24 -18.01
CA GLY A 215 17.61 28.10 -17.18
C GLY A 215 17.42 27.83 -15.68
N THR A 216 18.04 28.67 -14.83
CA THR A 216 18.03 28.54 -13.36
C THR A 216 17.05 29.46 -12.65
N ASP A 217 16.56 30.50 -13.34
CA ASP A 217 15.64 31.51 -12.79
C ASP A 217 14.18 31.09 -12.97
N ARG A 218 13.76 30.06 -12.22
CA ARG A 218 12.39 29.53 -12.23
C ARG A 218 11.84 29.43 -10.82
N ASP A 219 10.57 29.80 -10.66
CA ASP A 219 9.85 29.67 -9.40
C ASP A 219 9.57 28.19 -9.03
N ASP A 220 9.25 27.98 -7.76
CA ASP A 220 9.03 26.63 -7.21
C ASP A 220 7.81 25.93 -7.83
N GLU A 221 6.75 26.68 -8.14
CA GLU A 221 5.52 26.13 -8.72
C GLU A 221 5.80 25.55 -10.12
N PHE A 222 6.56 26.29 -10.92
CA PHE A 222 7.06 25.82 -12.21
C PHE A 222 7.93 24.58 -12.05
N LYS A 223 8.89 24.60 -11.11
CA LYS A 223 9.79 23.46 -10.83
C LYS A 223 9.01 22.21 -10.41
N ARG A 224 8.04 22.33 -9.49
CA ARG A 224 7.18 21.20 -9.05
C ARG A 224 6.35 20.64 -10.20
N ARG A 225 5.77 21.50 -11.05
CA ARG A 225 5.03 21.06 -12.24
C ARG A 225 5.92 20.29 -13.21
N VAL A 226 7.06 20.87 -13.60
CA VAL A 226 8.01 20.25 -14.54
C VAL A 226 8.55 18.93 -14.00
N LEU A 227 8.88 18.86 -12.70
CA LEU A 227 9.30 17.62 -12.06
C LEU A 227 8.22 16.55 -12.17
N GLY A 228 6.99 16.87 -11.77
CA GLY A 228 5.89 15.90 -11.77
C GLY A 228 5.56 15.42 -13.18
N ASP A 229 5.46 16.32 -14.16
CA ASP A 229 5.18 15.96 -15.57
C ASP A 229 6.30 15.09 -16.14
N GLY A 230 7.54 15.46 -15.82
CA GLY A 230 8.73 14.71 -16.19
C GLY A 230 8.70 13.28 -15.67
N TYR A 231 8.48 13.09 -14.37
CA TYR A 231 8.40 11.75 -13.78
C TYR A 231 7.20 10.95 -14.26
N ILE A 232 6.04 11.56 -14.49
CA ILE A 232 4.89 10.88 -15.09
C ILE A 232 5.29 10.21 -16.41
N GLU A 233 5.98 10.93 -17.29
CA GLU A 233 6.42 10.41 -18.58
C GLU A 233 7.42 9.25 -18.44
N ARG A 234 8.40 9.38 -17.54
CA ARG A 234 9.48 8.37 -17.36
C ARG A 234 8.97 7.09 -16.69
N TYR A 235 8.14 7.21 -15.65
CA TYR A 235 7.57 6.04 -15.00
C TYR A 235 6.53 5.34 -15.87
N ARG A 236 5.77 6.07 -16.71
CA ARG A 236 4.91 5.44 -17.73
C ARG A 236 5.73 4.66 -18.75
N ALA A 237 6.86 5.18 -19.20
CA ALA A 237 7.77 4.46 -20.09
C ALA A 237 8.36 3.21 -19.43
N LEU A 238 8.77 3.31 -18.15
CA LEU A 238 9.22 2.16 -17.35
C LEU A 238 8.15 1.07 -17.26
N ILE A 239 6.93 1.44 -16.85
CA ILE A 239 5.79 0.52 -16.70
C ILE A 239 5.38 -0.08 -18.05
N LYS A 240 5.40 0.71 -19.13
CA LYS A 240 5.18 0.21 -20.49
C LYS A 240 6.23 -0.85 -20.85
N GLY A 241 7.50 -0.56 -20.62
CA GLY A 241 8.59 -1.50 -20.85
C GLY A 241 8.41 -2.80 -20.08
N MET A 242 8.08 -2.71 -18.78
CA MET A 242 7.77 -3.89 -17.95
C MET A 242 6.59 -4.68 -18.52
N ARG A 243 5.49 -4.02 -18.89
CA ARG A 243 4.35 -4.72 -19.48
C ARG A 243 4.74 -5.40 -20.80
N ASP A 244 5.47 -4.73 -21.67
CA ASP A 244 5.87 -5.28 -22.96
C ASP A 244 6.88 -6.43 -22.86
N GLY A 245 7.60 -6.54 -21.74
CA GLY A 245 8.47 -7.66 -21.41
C GLY A 245 7.75 -8.88 -20.81
N LEU A 246 6.44 -8.78 -20.52
CA LEU A 246 5.69 -9.93 -20.02
C LEU A 246 5.42 -10.96 -21.12
N PRO A 247 5.44 -12.27 -20.78
CA PRO A 247 5.54 -13.35 -21.77
C PRO A 247 4.26 -13.65 -22.56
N SER A 248 3.09 -13.16 -22.12
CA SER A 248 1.81 -13.45 -22.79
C SER A 248 0.82 -12.30 -22.67
N ASP A 249 -0.16 -12.25 -23.58
CA ASP A 249 -1.22 -11.23 -23.55
C ASP A 249 -2.06 -11.30 -22.26
N ALA A 250 -2.25 -12.51 -21.71
CA ALA A 250 -2.92 -12.70 -20.43
C ALA A 250 -2.15 -11.98 -19.30
N TRP A 251 -0.83 -12.20 -19.19
CA TRP A 251 0.00 -11.51 -18.20
C TRP A 251 0.06 -10.00 -18.43
N LYS A 252 0.17 -9.56 -19.69
CA LYS A 252 0.14 -8.12 -20.06
C LYS A 252 -1.15 -7.45 -19.62
N LYS A 253 -2.30 -8.07 -19.88
CA LYS A 253 -3.63 -7.55 -19.53
C LYS A 253 -3.89 -7.57 -18.01
N ASN A 254 -3.46 -8.65 -17.35
CA ASN A 254 -3.79 -8.91 -15.95
C ASN A 254 -2.72 -8.39 -14.97
N SER A 255 -1.72 -7.65 -15.45
CA SER A 255 -0.72 -7.00 -14.60
C SER A 255 -1.20 -5.66 -14.04
N ARG A 256 -0.74 -5.35 -12.83
CA ARG A 256 -0.84 -4.05 -12.18
C ARG A 256 0.52 -3.66 -11.59
N PHE A 257 0.97 -2.45 -11.84
CA PHE A 257 2.23 -1.90 -11.32
C PHE A 257 1.94 -0.89 -10.23
N ILE A 258 2.26 -1.24 -8.99
CA ILE A 258 1.92 -0.46 -7.80
C ILE A 258 3.18 -0.12 -7.00
N ALA A 259 3.14 0.99 -6.27
CA ALA A 259 4.31 1.49 -5.57
C ALA A 259 4.02 1.92 -4.13
N TYR A 260 5.00 1.71 -3.26
CA TYR A 260 5.05 2.34 -1.96
C TYR A 260 5.00 3.87 -2.08
N LYS A 261 4.25 4.54 -1.19
CA LYS A 261 4.07 6.01 -1.15
C LYS A 261 3.47 6.68 -2.40
N ALA A 262 3.03 5.93 -3.40
CA ALA A 262 2.60 6.47 -4.68
C ALA A 262 1.21 7.17 -4.71
N MET A 263 0.68 7.67 -3.59
CA MET A 263 -0.62 8.35 -3.56
C MET A 263 -0.52 9.86 -3.26
N GLY A 264 0.54 10.27 -2.57
CA GLY A 264 0.73 11.64 -2.10
C GLY A 264 1.45 11.68 -0.76
N PRO A 265 1.81 12.88 -0.27
CA PRO A 265 2.50 13.01 1.00
C PRO A 265 1.57 12.61 2.14
N ASP A 266 2.01 11.65 2.95
CA ASP A 266 1.39 11.26 4.21
C ASP A 266 1.19 12.45 5.15
N HIS A 267 2.15 13.37 5.16
CA HIS A 267 2.21 14.55 6.02
C HIS A 267 1.47 15.79 5.46
N PHE A 268 0.50 15.63 4.55
CA PHE A 268 -0.28 16.74 3.98
C PHE A 268 -0.86 17.67 5.07
N GLY A 269 -0.61 18.97 4.97
CA GLY A 269 -1.12 19.97 5.92
C GLY A 269 -0.40 20.03 7.27
N ARG A 270 0.66 19.23 7.49
CA ARG A 270 1.27 19.08 8.82
C ARG A 270 2.23 20.24 9.13
N PRO A 271 2.06 20.95 10.27
CA PRO A 271 2.90 22.11 10.62
C PRO A 271 4.21 21.75 11.34
N MET A 272 4.42 20.51 11.78
CA MET A 272 5.60 20.10 12.57
C MET A 272 6.10 18.69 12.25
N GLY A 273 7.19 18.28 12.90
CA GLY A 273 7.79 16.95 12.79
C GLY A 273 9.00 16.96 11.87
N LEU A 274 9.48 15.77 11.47
CA LEU A 274 10.61 15.66 10.54
C LEU A 274 10.32 16.31 9.18
N PHE A 275 9.03 16.43 8.86
CA PHE A 275 8.50 17.07 7.66
C PHE A 275 7.59 18.26 8.03
N SER A 276 8.03 19.10 8.99
CA SER A 276 7.43 20.43 9.21
C SER A 276 7.49 21.25 7.92
N SER A 277 6.50 22.11 7.65
CA SER A 277 6.35 22.74 6.33
C SER A 277 6.19 21.72 5.22
N TRP A 278 5.22 20.80 5.35
CA TRP A 278 4.98 19.69 4.42
C TRP A 278 5.10 20.07 2.93
N TYR A 279 4.67 21.29 2.59
CA TYR A 279 4.69 21.82 1.24
C TYR A 279 6.09 21.95 0.64
N GLU A 280 7.14 22.09 1.45
CA GLU A 280 8.54 22.14 1.02
C GLU A 280 9.04 20.77 0.55
N HIS A 281 8.51 19.69 1.13
CA HIS A 281 8.86 18.32 0.78
C HIS A 281 7.92 17.72 -0.26
N ALA A 282 6.80 18.38 -0.55
CA ALA A 282 5.81 17.93 -1.50
C ALA A 282 6.09 18.38 -2.95
N THR A 283 5.52 17.64 -3.90
CA THR A 283 5.47 17.97 -5.32
C THR A 283 4.16 18.68 -5.71
N THR A 284 3.41 19.14 -4.70
CA THR A 284 2.10 19.76 -4.86
C THR A 284 2.17 21.04 -5.68
N THR A 285 1.24 21.16 -6.60
CA THR A 285 0.99 22.35 -7.42
C THR A 285 -0.43 22.84 -7.15
N LYS A 286 -0.82 23.96 -7.76
CA LYS A 286 -2.22 24.43 -7.72
C LYS A 286 -3.21 23.43 -8.35
N ASP A 287 -2.74 22.58 -9.27
CA ASP A 287 -3.59 21.70 -10.08
C ASP A 287 -3.68 20.27 -9.52
N ARG A 288 -2.61 19.78 -8.86
CA ARG A 288 -2.52 18.42 -8.30
C ARG A 288 -1.74 18.35 -6.99
N ILE A 289 -2.12 17.44 -6.08
CA ILE A 289 -1.41 17.20 -4.82
C ILE A 289 -0.11 16.42 -5.05
N ALA A 290 -0.16 15.40 -5.90
CA ALA A 290 0.91 14.45 -6.15
C ALA A 290 0.89 14.02 -7.62
N TRP A 291 2.05 13.63 -8.16
CA TRP A 291 2.16 13.20 -9.57
C TRP A 291 2.00 11.68 -9.72
N GLU A 292 2.24 10.95 -8.64
CA GLU A 292 2.34 9.50 -8.59
C GLU A 292 1.06 8.80 -9.06
N PRO A 293 -0.18 9.24 -8.71
CA PRO A 293 -1.40 8.64 -9.23
C PRO A 293 -1.60 8.74 -10.74
N PHE A 294 -0.86 9.63 -11.42
CA PHE A 294 -0.89 9.76 -12.88
C PHE A 294 0.12 8.82 -13.57
N ALA A 295 1.09 8.30 -12.84
CA ALA A 295 2.14 7.42 -13.35
C ALA A 295 1.89 5.95 -13.00
N TRP A 296 1.49 5.71 -11.75
CA TRP A 296 1.32 4.38 -11.16
C TRP A 296 -0.12 3.88 -11.31
N GLU A 297 -0.29 2.56 -11.33
CA GLU A 297 -1.62 1.93 -11.37
C GLU A 297 -2.18 1.66 -9.96
N GLY A 298 -1.40 1.97 -8.93
CA GLY A 298 -1.79 1.83 -7.54
C GLY A 298 -0.71 2.29 -6.58
N GLY A 299 -1.10 2.46 -5.33
CA GLY A 299 -0.24 3.00 -4.29
C GLY A 299 -0.49 2.38 -2.94
N ILE A 300 0.58 2.36 -2.16
CA ILE A 300 0.63 1.82 -0.82
C ILE A 300 1.14 2.93 0.11
N PRO A 301 0.30 3.93 0.45
CA PRO A 301 0.61 4.93 1.45
C PRO A 301 0.95 4.27 2.80
N GLU A 302 1.92 4.86 3.50
CA GLU A 302 2.32 4.40 4.83
C GLU A 302 1.32 4.88 5.89
N ALA A 303 0.84 3.94 6.69
CA ALA A 303 0.06 4.19 7.89
C ALA A 303 0.90 3.71 9.08
N TYR A 304 2.06 4.32 9.29
CA TYR A 304 3.03 3.88 10.29
C TYR A 304 2.92 4.66 11.60
N ASP A 305 2.98 3.92 12.69
CA ASP A 305 3.37 4.43 13.98
C ASP A 305 4.89 4.39 14.08
N ASN A 306 5.52 5.28 13.33
CA ASN A 306 6.93 5.18 12.99
C ASN A 306 7.86 5.50 14.19
N HIS A 307 9.10 5.07 14.06
CA HIS A 307 10.12 5.22 15.10
C HIS A 307 10.93 6.53 14.98
N TRP A 308 10.93 7.17 13.80
CA TRP A 308 11.67 8.41 13.55
C TRP A 308 10.93 9.67 14.05
N GLU A 309 9.64 9.56 14.34
CA GLU A 309 8.83 10.61 15.00
C GLU A 309 8.37 10.08 16.38
N PRO A 310 9.23 10.10 17.42
CA PRO A 310 8.93 9.49 18.71
C PRO A 310 7.66 10.05 19.37
N GLU A 311 7.35 11.34 19.12
CA GLU A 311 6.19 12.03 19.68
C GLU A 311 4.89 11.90 18.86
N LYS A 312 4.93 11.22 17.70
CA LYS A 312 3.73 10.81 16.95
C LYS A 312 3.11 9.59 17.66
N LEU A 313 2.13 9.77 18.53
CA LEU A 313 1.61 8.71 19.41
C LEU A 313 0.13 8.48 19.13
N ASN A 314 -0.33 7.23 19.19
CA ASN A 314 -1.68 6.85 18.78
C ASN A 314 -2.81 7.44 19.66
N TRP A 315 -2.47 8.06 20.79
CA TRP A 315 -3.41 8.78 21.66
C TRP A 315 -3.31 10.30 21.55
N ARG A 316 -2.52 10.86 20.62
CA ARG A 316 -2.40 12.30 20.41
C ARG A 316 -3.07 12.76 19.12
N VAL A 317 -3.31 14.07 19.04
CA VAL A 317 -3.66 14.73 17.77
C VAL A 317 -2.57 14.47 16.73
N TRP A 318 -1.29 14.52 17.09
CA TRP A 318 -0.23 14.02 16.21
C TRP A 318 -0.12 12.50 16.31
N SER A 319 -0.94 11.83 15.52
CA SER A 319 -1.01 10.37 15.41
C SER A 319 -1.15 9.93 13.96
N CYS A 320 -0.89 8.65 13.71
CA CYS A 320 -1.17 8.03 12.41
C CYS A 320 -2.66 8.13 12.05
N GLN A 321 -3.55 7.92 13.02
CA GLN A 321 -5.00 7.98 12.79
C GLN A 321 -5.47 9.33 12.26
N VAL A 322 -5.01 10.43 12.87
CA VAL A 322 -5.35 11.79 12.44
C VAL A 322 -4.71 12.08 11.08
N GLU A 323 -3.44 11.72 10.88
CA GLU A 323 -2.76 11.91 9.59
C GLU A 323 -3.50 11.22 8.43
N MET A 324 -3.97 9.99 8.65
CA MET A 324 -4.68 9.20 7.63
C MET A 324 -6.06 9.77 7.26
N MET A 325 -6.63 10.70 8.03
CA MET A 325 -7.86 11.39 7.64
C MET A 325 -7.67 12.28 6.42
N ASN A 326 -6.49 12.90 6.24
CA ASN A 326 -6.14 13.57 4.99
C ASN A 326 -6.05 12.60 3.81
N GLY A 327 -5.78 11.33 4.07
CA GLY A 327 -5.75 10.26 3.06
C GLY A 327 -7.09 10.10 2.31
N VAL A 328 -8.21 10.54 2.88
CA VAL A 328 -9.53 10.50 2.22
C VAL A 328 -9.53 11.39 0.97
N LEU A 329 -9.00 12.61 1.10
CA LEU A 329 -8.84 13.53 -0.03
C LEU A 329 -7.80 13.00 -1.04
N LEU A 330 -6.66 12.50 -0.55
CA LEU A 330 -5.62 11.96 -1.43
C LEU A 330 -6.14 10.77 -2.27
N LYS A 331 -6.91 9.87 -1.65
CA LYS A 331 -7.57 8.75 -2.33
C LYS A 331 -8.56 9.24 -3.39
N LYS A 332 -9.33 10.30 -3.09
CA LYS A 332 -10.26 10.93 -4.05
C LYS A 332 -9.53 11.47 -5.28
N GLU A 333 -8.43 12.21 -5.08
CA GLU A 333 -7.61 12.72 -6.21
C GLU A 333 -6.97 11.57 -7.00
N ALA A 334 -6.49 10.52 -6.34
CA ALA A 334 -5.91 9.36 -7.02
C ALA A 334 -6.94 8.62 -7.88
N PHE A 335 -8.17 8.43 -7.38
CA PHE A 335 -9.25 7.82 -8.13
C PHE A 335 -9.76 8.70 -9.28
N ALA A 336 -9.68 10.03 -9.13
CA ALA A 336 -9.98 10.96 -10.21
C ALA A 336 -8.93 10.89 -11.33
N ALA A 337 -7.65 10.72 -10.98
CA ALA A 337 -6.57 10.54 -11.95
C ALA A 337 -6.60 9.17 -12.64
N ASN A 338 -6.95 8.12 -11.89
CA ASN A 338 -7.04 6.74 -12.38
C ASN A 338 -8.22 6.02 -11.68
N PRO A 339 -9.38 5.85 -12.32
CA PRO A 339 -10.54 5.19 -11.72
C PRO A 339 -10.28 3.74 -11.26
N ASP A 340 -9.32 3.06 -11.90
CA ASP A 340 -8.91 1.69 -11.60
C ASP A 340 -7.73 1.62 -10.61
N TYR A 341 -7.37 2.74 -9.98
CA TYR A 341 -6.22 2.83 -9.08
C TYR A 341 -6.32 1.84 -7.91
N TRP A 342 -5.28 1.02 -7.75
CA TRP A 342 -5.22 0.03 -6.67
C TRP A 342 -4.69 0.66 -5.38
N HIS A 343 -5.58 0.89 -4.41
CA HIS A 343 -5.24 1.53 -3.14
C HIS A 343 -5.09 0.51 -2.00
N GLU A 344 -3.89 0.41 -1.42
CA GLU A 344 -3.62 -0.37 -0.20
C GLU A 344 -3.28 0.57 0.98
N LEU A 345 -3.14 0.01 2.18
CA LEU A 345 -2.40 0.64 3.27
C LEU A 345 -1.31 -0.30 3.75
N ILE A 346 -0.16 0.26 4.16
CA ILE A 346 0.88 -0.53 4.83
C ILE A 346 1.11 -0.06 6.26
N PHE A 347 1.17 -1.01 7.18
CA PHE A 347 1.20 -0.82 8.62
C PHE A 347 2.52 -1.30 9.22
N TRP A 348 2.99 -0.56 10.21
CA TRP A 348 4.15 -0.89 11.02
C TRP A 348 4.07 -0.15 12.35
N ASN A 349 4.47 -0.83 13.43
CA ASN A 349 4.48 -0.32 14.80
C ASN A 349 5.78 0.40 15.19
N GLY A 350 6.68 0.67 14.23
CA GLY A 350 7.96 1.34 14.52
C GLY A 350 8.96 0.45 15.27
N ASP A 351 8.73 -0.87 15.27
CA ASP A 351 9.61 -1.81 15.93
C ASP A 351 10.88 -2.05 15.08
N VAL A 352 12.01 -1.51 15.54
CA VAL A 352 13.32 -1.55 14.87
C VAL A 352 14.37 -2.38 15.61
N GLU A 353 14.01 -2.99 16.74
CA GLU A 353 14.97 -3.76 17.52
C GLU A 353 15.40 -5.02 16.74
N LYS A 354 16.67 -5.40 16.82
CA LYS A 354 17.16 -6.61 16.16
C LYS A 354 17.75 -7.54 17.22
N LYS A 355 17.80 -8.84 16.90
CA LYS A 355 18.36 -9.84 17.83
C LYS A 355 19.78 -9.44 18.24
N GLY A 356 19.98 -9.20 19.54
CA GLY A 356 21.27 -8.78 20.10
C GLY A 356 21.69 -7.34 19.78
N GLN A 357 20.80 -6.52 19.22
CA GLN A 357 21.06 -5.12 18.89
C GLN A 357 19.90 -4.25 19.38
N PRO A 358 19.99 -3.72 20.61
CA PRO A 358 19.03 -2.77 21.13
C PRO A 358 18.96 -1.54 20.22
N ALA A 359 17.74 -1.10 19.89
CA ALA A 359 17.51 0.15 19.18
C ALA A 359 16.98 1.21 20.16
N PRO A 360 17.76 2.24 20.51
CA PRO A 360 17.32 3.30 21.44
C PRO A 360 16.13 4.10 20.93
N ASN A 361 15.98 4.22 19.61
CA ASN A 361 14.86 4.90 18.96
C ASN A 361 13.66 3.97 18.70
N ASN A 362 13.59 2.79 19.32
CA ASN A 362 12.49 1.86 19.11
C ASN A 362 11.16 2.43 19.63
N LYS A 363 10.11 2.38 18.79
CA LYS A 363 8.81 2.95 19.14
C LYS A 363 8.15 2.26 20.33
N LEU A 364 8.24 0.94 20.45
CA LEU A 364 7.65 0.18 21.55
C LEU A 364 8.29 0.58 22.89
N LYS A 365 9.60 0.84 22.89
CA LYS A 365 10.32 1.36 24.07
C LYS A 365 9.80 2.75 24.44
N ARG A 366 9.59 3.63 23.46
CA ARG A 366 9.02 4.96 23.71
C ARG A 366 7.63 4.89 24.36
N TYR A 367 6.78 3.97 23.93
CA TYR A 367 5.48 3.74 24.57
C TYR A 367 5.65 3.25 26.02
N ALA A 368 6.56 2.30 26.26
CA ALA A 368 6.83 1.76 27.59
C ALA A 368 7.36 2.85 28.57
N GLU A 369 8.23 3.74 28.11
CA GLU A 369 8.70 4.91 28.88
C GLU A 369 7.56 5.85 29.31
N LEU A 370 6.50 5.90 28.51
CA LEU A 370 5.29 6.70 28.77
C LEU A 370 4.22 5.92 29.53
N GLY A 371 4.56 4.73 30.05
CA GLY A 371 3.67 3.88 30.84
C GLY A 371 2.56 3.22 30.03
N VAL A 372 2.75 3.04 28.71
CA VAL A 372 1.80 2.35 27.83
C VAL A 372 2.47 1.12 27.24
N GLU A 373 1.90 -0.07 27.48
CA GLU A 373 2.35 -1.28 26.80
C GLU A 373 1.82 -1.31 25.36
N TYR A 374 2.71 -1.54 24.40
CA TYR A 374 2.33 -1.65 22.99
C TYR A 374 1.90 -3.08 22.67
N THR A 375 0.62 -3.39 22.83
CA THR A 375 0.11 -4.75 22.62
C THR A 375 -0.42 -4.95 21.19
N PRO A 376 -0.63 -6.21 20.74
CA PRO A 376 -1.34 -6.50 19.50
C PRO A 376 -2.75 -5.90 19.46
N GLU A 377 -3.46 -5.77 20.60
CA GLU A 377 -4.77 -5.12 20.67
C GLU A 377 -4.68 -3.63 20.37
N LEU A 378 -3.69 -2.94 20.95
CA LEU A 378 -3.44 -1.53 20.66
C LEU A 378 -3.11 -1.33 19.17
N TYR A 379 -2.30 -2.23 18.61
CA TYR A 379 -1.97 -2.23 17.19
C TYR A 379 -3.21 -2.45 16.30
N ALA A 380 -4.04 -3.45 16.63
CA ALA A 380 -5.27 -3.75 15.91
C ALA A 380 -6.23 -2.56 15.90
N ALA A 381 -6.29 -1.82 17.00
CA ALA A 381 -7.24 -0.74 17.17
C ALA A 381 -6.99 0.38 16.15
N TRP A 382 -5.80 0.98 16.16
CA TRP A 382 -5.54 2.10 15.26
C TRP A 382 -5.49 1.66 13.78
N ILE A 383 -5.19 0.38 13.52
CA ILE A 383 -5.35 -0.21 12.18
C ILE A 383 -6.82 -0.22 11.78
N LYS A 384 -7.72 -0.74 12.61
CA LYS A 384 -9.16 -0.74 12.35
C LYS A 384 -9.68 0.68 12.13
N HIS A 385 -9.23 1.67 12.91
CA HIS A 385 -9.53 3.08 12.66
C HIS A 385 -9.21 3.49 11.22
N ASN A 386 -8.00 3.16 10.75
CA ASN A 386 -7.54 3.54 9.42
C ASN A 386 -8.21 2.71 8.30
N LEU A 387 -8.54 1.44 8.54
CA LEU A 387 -9.33 0.62 7.63
C LEU A 387 -10.72 1.24 7.40
N TRP A 388 -11.40 1.66 8.46
CA TRP A 388 -12.73 2.26 8.36
C TRP A 388 -12.71 3.71 7.89
N THR A 389 -11.60 4.42 8.06
CA THR A 389 -11.38 5.74 7.45
C THR A 389 -11.20 5.60 5.93
N LEU A 390 -10.28 4.75 5.48
CA LEU A 390 -9.82 4.76 4.08
C LEU A 390 -10.35 3.63 3.20
N THR A 391 -10.92 2.56 3.75
CA THR A 391 -11.41 1.36 3.01
C THR A 391 -10.45 0.91 1.89
N PRO A 392 -9.22 0.49 2.24
CA PRO A 392 -8.24 0.02 1.25
C PRO A 392 -8.61 -1.35 0.68
N ARG A 393 -8.06 -1.70 -0.48
CA ARG A 393 -8.17 -3.03 -1.10
C ARG A 393 -7.39 -4.08 -0.29
N VAL A 394 -6.27 -3.67 0.31
CA VAL A 394 -5.37 -4.54 1.06
C VAL A 394 -4.87 -3.83 2.32
N ALA A 395 -4.92 -4.54 3.44
CA ALA A 395 -4.19 -4.22 4.66
C ALA A 395 -2.85 -4.96 4.62
N ARG A 396 -1.75 -4.22 4.42
CA ARG A 396 -0.41 -4.78 4.30
C ARG A 396 0.39 -4.54 5.57
N GLU A 397 1.17 -5.52 6.00
CA GLU A 397 2.09 -5.38 7.13
C GLU A 397 3.54 -5.27 6.64
N TRP A 398 4.35 -4.39 7.24
CA TRP A 398 5.77 -4.29 6.92
C TRP A 398 6.69 -4.88 7.99
N ARG A 399 7.63 -5.75 7.56
CA ARG A 399 8.82 -6.14 8.32
C ARG A 399 10.05 -6.33 7.44
N GLY A 400 11.22 -6.06 8.01
CA GLY A 400 12.50 -6.33 7.38
C GLY A 400 12.68 -7.82 7.12
N SER A 401 13.34 -8.19 6.01
CA SER A 401 13.51 -9.60 5.61
C SER A 401 14.38 -10.45 6.55
N ALA A 402 14.99 -9.82 7.55
CA ALA A 402 15.81 -10.45 8.58
C ALA A 402 15.17 -10.35 9.98
N ASP A 403 13.95 -9.81 10.08
CA ASP A 403 13.26 -9.65 11.35
C ASP A 403 12.72 -11.01 11.81
N ASP A 404 12.80 -11.25 13.11
CA ASP A 404 12.37 -12.50 13.73
C ASP A 404 10.85 -12.64 13.70
N LYS A 405 10.35 -13.66 12.97
CA LYS A 405 8.92 -13.90 12.76
C LYS A 405 8.16 -13.98 14.07
N ASP A 406 8.69 -14.67 15.06
CA ASP A 406 7.95 -14.93 16.31
C ASP A 406 7.69 -13.64 17.08
N ARG A 407 8.57 -12.63 16.94
CA ARG A 407 8.38 -11.34 17.62
C ARG A 407 7.28 -10.50 16.99
N TRP A 408 7.16 -10.51 15.67
CA TRP A 408 6.19 -9.65 14.98
C TRP A 408 4.92 -10.36 14.55
N TRP A 409 4.89 -11.69 14.54
CA TRP A 409 3.72 -12.49 14.16
C TRP A 409 2.42 -12.09 14.88
N PRO A 410 2.41 -11.87 16.22
CA PRO A 410 1.19 -11.46 16.91
C PRO A 410 0.56 -10.16 16.35
N TYR A 411 1.39 -9.24 15.84
CA TYR A 411 0.92 -8.00 15.24
C TYR A 411 0.35 -8.21 13.84
N PHE A 412 0.95 -9.11 13.04
CA PHE A 412 0.39 -9.47 11.74
C PHE A 412 -0.93 -10.24 11.89
N GLU A 413 -1.00 -11.17 12.85
CA GLU A 413 -2.22 -11.90 13.18
C GLU A 413 -3.36 -10.95 13.60
N ALA A 414 -3.04 -9.86 14.31
CA ALA A 414 -4.01 -8.83 14.64
C ALA A 414 -4.63 -8.15 13.41
N ILE A 415 -3.86 -7.96 12.33
CA ILE A 415 -4.37 -7.46 11.04
C ILE A 415 -5.27 -8.51 10.36
N ILE A 416 -4.85 -9.78 10.38
CA ILE A 416 -5.65 -10.89 9.85
C ILE A 416 -7.03 -10.92 10.53
N LYS A 417 -7.05 -10.93 11.86
CA LYS A 417 -8.28 -10.93 12.67
C LYS A 417 -9.17 -9.71 12.36
N ALA A 418 -8.58 -8.53 12.20
CA ALA A 418 -9.33 -7.32 11.87
C ALA A 418 -10.00 -7.39 10.48
N VAL A 419 -9.35 -8.01 9.49
CA VAL A 419 -9.94 -8.22 8.16
C VAL A 419 -10.97 -9.35 8.18
N ASP A 420 -10.68 -10.48 8.82
CA ASP A 420 -11.62 -11.60 8.94
C ASP A 420 -12.94 -11.17 9.58
N GLN A 421 -12.87 -10.33 10.62
CA GLN A 421 -14.03 -9.74 11.30
C GLN A 421 -14.95 -9.00 10.31
N ILE A 422 -14.39 -8.27 9.33
CA ILE A 422 -15.15 -7.55 8.31
C ILE A 422 -15.85 -8.51 7.35
N HIS A 423 -15.21 -9.64 6.99
CA HIS A 423 -15.80 -10.62 6.08
C HIS A 423 -16.88 -11.47 6.74
N HIS A 424 -16.76 -11.76 8.03
CA HIS A 424 -17.67 -12.66 8.74
C HIS A 424 -18.92 -11.97 9.30
N ASP A 425 -18.88 -10.67 9.57
CA ASP A 425 -20.06 -9.94 10.07
C ASP A 425 -20.85 -9.29 8.93
N PRO A 426 -22.12 -9.67 8.69
CA PRO A 426 -22.92 -9.15 7.59
C PRO A 426 -23.16 -7.63 7.65
N VAL A 427 -23.21 -7.05 8.85
CA VAL A 427 -23.36 -5.59 9.02
C VAL A 427 -22.07 -4.91 8.59
N LEU A 428 -20.91 -5.41 9.03
CA LEU A 428 -19.61 -4.87 8.61
C LEU A 428 -19.43 -4.99 7.09
N VAL A 429 -19.75 -6.14 6.48
CA VAL A 429 -19.73 -6.32 5.02
C VAL A 429 -20.57 -5.22 4.34
N ARG A 430 -21.83 -5.03 4.77
CA ARG A 430 -22.74 -4.06 4.16
C ARG A 430 -22.19 -2.63 4.21
N PHE A 431 -21.70 -2.21 5.37
CA PHE A 431 -21.13 -0.87 5.56
C PHE A 431 -19.79 -0.70 4.84
N TRP A 432 -18.95 -1.73 4.77
CA TRP A 432 -17.72 -1.66 3.98
C TRP A 432 -18.03 -1.41 2.50
N ARG A 433 -18.94 -2.22 1.95
CA ARG A 433 -19.32 -2.16 0.54
C ARG A 433 -19.99 -0.84 0.17
N ARG A 434 -20.83 -0.28 1.04
CA ARG A 434 -21.74 0.82 0.66
C ARG A 434 -21.66 2.07 1.53
N GLY A 435 -21.14 1.97 2.75
CA GLY A 435 -21.18 3.06 3.72
C GLY A 435 -20.32 4.24 3.29
N GLU A 436 -20.82 5.45 3.49
CA GLU A 436 -20.10 6.69 3.24
C GLU A 436 -19.48 7.19 4.55
N LEU A 437 -18.23 7.64 4.52
CA LEU A 437 -17.55 8.15 5.71
C LEU A 437 -18.22 9.47 6.15
N VAL A 438 -18.52 9.59 7.43
CA VAL A 438 -19.22 10.76 8.00
C VAL A 438 -18.20 11.82 8.39
N ALA A 439 -18.21 12.95 7.69
CA ALA A 439 -17.38 14.10 8.04
C ALA A 439 -17.86 14.75 9.34
N ASN A 440 -16.91 15.05 10.23
CA ASN A 440 -17.17 15.89 11.39
C ASN A 440 -16.79 17.34 11.03
N ARG A 441 -17.79 18.17 10.77
CA ARG A 441 -17.62 19.58 10.39
C ARG A 441 -17.65 20.55 11.57
N SER A 442 -17.73 20.05 12.81
CA SER A 442 -17.67 20.89 14.02
C SER A 442 -16.27 21.49 14.24
N ARG A 443 -15.24 20.88 13.63
CA ARG A 443 -13.84 21.27 13.76
C ARG A 443 -13.10 21.13 12.43
N ALA A 444 -12.15 22.02 12.19
CA ALA A 444 -11.20 21.87 11.09
C ALA A 444 -10.19 20.75 11.40
N HIS A 445 -9.64 20.13 10.35
CA HIS A 445 -8.56 19.17 10.52
C HIS A 445 -7.34 19.85 11.20
N PRO A 446 -6.71 19.24 12.21
CA PRO A 446 -5.60 19.87 12.95
C PRO A 446 -4.33 20.06 12.09
N PHE A 447 -4.17 19.27 11.02
CA PHE A 447 -3.12 19.49 10.02
C PHE A 447 -3.70 20.40 8.93
N ASN A 448 -3.57 21.72 9.15
CA ASN A 448 -4.15 22.75 8.30
C ASN A 448 -3.12 23.80 7.82
N ASP A 449 -1.84 23.46 7.86
CA ASP A 449 -0.79 24.36 7.39
C ASP A 449 -0.73 24.41 5.86
N ARG A 450 -0.62 25.61 5.28
CA ARG A 450 -0.37 25.85 3.84
C ARG A 450 -1.23 25.01 2.86
N ILE A 451 -2.50 24.80 3.18
CA ILE A 451 -3.41 24.05 2.30
C ILE A 451 -3.72 24.88 1.05
N PRO A 452 -3.48 24.36 -0.17
CA PRO A 452 -3.78 25.10 -1.38
C PRO A 452 -5.28 25.35 -1.55
N GLU A 453 -5.63 26.44 -2.24
CA GLU A 453 -7.01 26.94 -2.35
C GLU A 453 -8.00 25.87 -2.84
N LYS A 454 -7.59 25.08 -3.83
CA LYS A 454 -8.39 23.97 -4.40
C LYS A 454 -8.94 23.00 -3.34
N TRP A 455 -8.20 22.78 -2.25
CA TRP A 455 -8.52 21.76 -1.24
C TRP A 455 -8.83 22.34 0.14
N ARG A 456 -8.88 23.66 0.29
CA ARG A 456 -9.07 24.33 1.58
C ARG A 456 -10.39 23.94 2.26
N ASN A 457 -11.44 23.74 1.46
CA ASN A 457 -12.80 23.49 1.92
C ASN A 457 -13.23 22.01 1.82
N GLU A 458 -12.32 21.11 1.47
CA GLU A 458 -12.61 19.67 1.44
C GLU A 458 -12.74 19.12 2.87
N ASP A 459 -13.67 18.18 3.05
CA ASP A 459 -13.81 17.48 4.33
C ASP A 459 -12.55 16.66 4.61
N ARG A 460 -11.86 17.00 5.70
CA ARG A 460 -10.63 16.32 6.13
C ARG A 460 -10.69 15.83 7.56
N TRP A 461 -11.64 16.29 8.39
CA TRP A 461 -11.82 15.84 9.76
C TRP A 461 -12.97 14.83 9.86
N PHE A 462 -12.66 13.62 10.32
CA PHE A 462 -13.63 12.51 10.40
C PHE A 462 -13.72 11.88 11.79
N ASN A 463 -12.87 12.30 12.74
CA ASN A 463 -13.02 11.87 14.13
C ASN A 463 -14.30 12.48 14.71
N LEU A 464 -15.14 11.66 15.33
CA LEU A 464 -16.37 12.11 15.98
C LEU A 464 -16.05 12.78 17.32
N ASP A 465 -16.85 13.78 17.70
CA ASP A 465 -16.71 14.44 18.99
C ASP A 465 -17.21 13.50 20.11
N THR A 466 -16.48 13.45 21.23
CA THR A 466 -16.82 12.61 22.38
C THR A 466 -16.95 13.41 23.67
N SER A 467 -17.69 12.88 24.65
CA SER A 467 -17.83 13.49 25.98
C SER A 467 -16.52 13.54 26.80
N VAL A 468 -15.48 12.84 26.34
CA VAL A 468 -14.15 12.81 26.99
C VAL A 468 -13.09 13.56 26.19
N ASP A 469 -13.50 14.26 25.12
CA ASP A 469 -12.58 15.11 24.37
C ASP A 469 -12.06 16.26 25.25
N PRO A 470 -10.76 16.61 25.12
CA PRO A 470 -10.20 17.69 25.89
C PRO A 470 -10.83 19.04 25.51
N THR A 471 -11.13 19.84 26.53
CA THR A 471 -11.68 21.19 26.38
C THR A 471 -10.63 22.16 25.83
N GLY A 472 -11.07 23.16 25.06
CA GLY A 472 -10.22 24.24 24.57
C GLY A 472 -9.58 23.97 23.20
N ALA A 473 -8.61 24.82 22.83
CA ALA A 473 -7.90 24.70 21.56
C ALA A 473 -6.96 23.50 21.60
N TRP A 474 -7.00 22.68 20.55
CA TRP A 474 -6.12 21.52 20.45
C TRP A 474 -4.78 21.94 19.85
N THR A 475 -3.72 21.35 20.40
CA THR A 475 -2.38 21.35 19.82
C THR A 475 -2.07 19.96 19.30
N LEU A 476 -0.96 19.82 18.59
CA LEU A 476 -0.49 18.51 18.13
C LEU A 476 -0.13 17.55 19.28
N GLN A 477 0.10 18.06 20.49
CA GLN A 477 0.39 17.26 21.68
C GLN A 477 -0.86 16.93 22.51
N THR A 478 -2.02 17.49 22.14
CA THR A 478 -3.27 17.23 22.85
C THR A 478 -3.62 15.74 22.76
N GLU A 479 -3.94 15.14 23.90
CA GLU A 479 -4.34 13.74 23.99
C GLU A 479 -5.81 13.56 23.63
N LEU A 480 -6.13 12.56 22.82
CA LEU A 480 -7.47 12.15 22.43
C LEU A 480 -7.75 10.79 23.11
N PRO A 481 -8.47 10.76 24.25
CA PRO A 481 -8.70 9.51 24.99
C PRO A 481 -9.47 8.46 24.21
N VAL A 482 -10.32 8.93 23.28
CA VAL A 482 -11.14 8.12 22.40
C VAL A 482 -10.97 8.61 20.97
N MET A 483 -10.87 7.68 20.03
CA MET A 483 -11.01 7.97 18.61
C MET A 483 -12.20 7.20 18.06
N ALA A 484 -12.99 7.86 17.24
CA ALA A 484 -14.20 7.29 16.67
C ALA A 484 -14.43 7.80 15.26
N VAL A 485 -14.84 6.91 14.36
CA VAL A 485 -15.27 7.26 13.00
C VAL A 485 -16.60 6.59 12.72
N ALA A 486 -17.43 7.21 11.88
CA ALA A 486 -18.69 6.62 11.45
C ALA A 486 -18.76 6.47 9.93
N ARG A 487 -19.44 5.41 9.50
CA ARG A 487 -19.97 5.29 8.14
C ARG A 487 -21.50 5.27 8.16
N VAL A 488 -22.13 5.91 7.19
CA VAL A 488 -23.59 6.02 7.08
C VAL A 488 -24.13 5.28 5.86
N LEU A 489 -25.31 4.69 6.00
CA LEU A 489 -26.14 4.13 4.94
C LEU A 489 -27.55 4.73 5.02
N GLY A 490 -28.29 4.64 3.91
CA GLY A 490 -29.71 5.00 3.86
C GLY A 490 -29.96 6.50 3.66
N LYS A 491 -31.22 6.89 3.84
CA LYS A 491 -31.73 8.27 3.67
C LYS A 491 -32.31 8.77 5.00
N PRO A 492 -32.39 10.09 5.24
CA PRO A 492 -32.94 10.65 6.47
C PRO A 492 -34.26 10.00 6.91
N GLY A 493 -34.38 9.70 8.20
CA GLY A 493 -35.49 8.95 8.81
C GLY A 493 -35.31 7.42 8.74
N GLN A 494 -34.37 6.93 7.95
CA GLN A 494 -34.03 5.50 7.78
C GLN A 494 -32.51 5.30 7.70
N ARG A 495 -31.71 6.26 8.18
CA ARG A 495 -30.26 6.11 8.16
C ARG A 495 -29.82 5.07 9.16
N GLU A 496 -28.68 4.48 8.85
CA GLU A 496 -27.98 3.60 9.75
C GLU A 496 -26.52 4.03 9.79
N TRP A 497 -25.90 3.97 10.97
CA TRP A 497 -24.49 4.25 11.15
C TRP A 497 -23.77 3.02 11.67
N LEU A 498 -22.57 2.78 11.14
CA LEU A 498 -21.58 1.94 11.76
C LEU A 498 -20.55 2.86 12.40
N ILE A 499 -20.47 2.85 13.72
CA ILE A 499 -19.47 3.58 14.49
C ILE A 499 -18.37 2.60 14.85
N TYR A 500 -17.14 2.86 14.42
CA TYR A 500 -15.95 2.26 15.01
C TYR A 500 -15.42 3.20 16.09
N VAL A 501 -15.15 2.68 17.28
CA VAL A 501 -14.61 3.45 18.40
C VAL A 501 -13.54 2.67 19.14
N GLN A 502 -12.50 3.37 19.59
CA GLN A 502 -11.41 2.81 20.38
C GLN A 502 -11.05 3.72 21.55
N ALA A 503 -10.67 3.10 22.67
CA ALA A 503 -9.87 3.78 23.68
C ALA A 503 -8.41 3.82 23.21
N THR A 504 -7.73 4.95 23.37
CA THR A 504 -6.34 5.09 22.89
C THR A 504 -5.29 4.71 23.94
N ARG A 505 -5.67 4.64 25.22
CA ARG A 505 -4.80 4.21 26.33
C ARG A 505 -5.53 3.28 27.30
N THR A 506 -6.66 3.73 27.82
CA THR A 506 -7.42 3.01 28.85
C THR A 506 -8.89 2.98 28.49
N ALA A 507 -9.53 1.83 28.68
CA ALA A 507 -10.96 1.66 28.47
C ALA A 507 -11.78 2.74 29.20
N GLN A 508 -12.84 3.22 28.56
CA GLN A 508 -13.74 4.25 29.09
C GLN A 508 -15.16 3.70 29.13
N LYS A 509 -15.95 4.18 30.09
CA LYS A 509 -17.33 3.75 30.29
C LYS A 509 -18.30 4.89 29.99
N GLY A 510 -19.39 4.55 29.30
CA GLY A 510 -20.49 5.48 29.04
C GLY A 510 -20.08 6.75 28.30
N VAL A 511 -19.15 6.65 27.36
CA VAL A 511 -18.72 7.75 26.48
C VAL A 511 -19.89 8.13 25.57
N GLU A 512 -20.26 9.41 25.55
CA GLU A 512 -21.20 9.92 24.55
C GLU A 512 -20.44 10.32 23.30
N ILE A 513 -20.84 9.77 22.15
CA ILE A 513 -20.30 10.09 20.83
C ILE A 513 -21.35 10.90 20.07
N THR A 514 -20.98 12.08 19.59
CA THR A 514 -21.85 12.90 18.76
C THR A 514 -21.81 12.39 17.32
N VAL A 515 -22.94 11.91 16.79
CA VAL A 515 -23.04 11.45 15.40
C VAL A 515 -23.54 12.60 14.51
N PRO A 516 -22.74 13.14 13.57
CA PRO A 516 -23.15 14.24 12.72
C PRO A 516 -24.45 13.94 11.96
N GLY A 517 -25.41 14.87 12.07
CA GLY A 517 -26.71 14.75 11.44
C GLY A 517 -27.70 13.79 12.12
N TYR A 518 -27.39 13.30 13.33
CA TYR A 518 -28.28 12.47 14.15
C TYR A 518 -28.27 12.93 15.61
N GLN A 519 -28.08 12.02 16.57
CA GLN A 519 -28.03 12.29 18.01
C GLN A 519 -26.72 11.78 18.63
N LYS A 520 -26.59 12.00 19.93
CA LYS A 520 -25.51 11.38 20.72
C LYS A 520 -25.81 9.91 20.98
N VAL A 521 -24.77 9.08 20.91
CA VAL A 521 -24.84 7.64 21.19
C VAL A 521 -23.90 7.32 22.36
N ARG A 522 -24.40 6.63 23.38
CA ARG A 522 -23.62 6.27 24.57
C ARG A 522 -23.08 4.85 24.45
N VAL A 523 -21.77 4.68 24.56
CA VAL A 523 -21.08 3.39 24.43
C VAL A 523 -19.94 3.26 25.43
N ASP A 524 -19.52 2.02 25.67
CA ASP A 524 -18.25 1.73 26.33
C ASP A 524 -17.16 1.56 25.27
N THR A 525 -15.93 1.98 25.59
CA THR A 525 -14.79 1.86 24.68
C THR A 525 -13.74 0.93 25.27
N VAL A 526 -13.18 0.04 24.47
CA VAL A 526 -12.09 -0.86 24.84
C VAL A 526 -10.83 -0.56 24.03
N LEU A 527 -9.68 -1.03 24.52
CA LEU A 527 -8.39 -0.79 23.87
C LEU A 527 -8.35 -1.39 22.46
N ALA A 528 -8.87 -2.61 22.29
CA ALA A 528 -8.94 -3.28 20.99
C ALA A 528 -9.89 -2.58 19.99
N GLY A 529 -10.74 -1.66 20.47
CA GLY A 529 -11.83 -1.03 19.73
C GLY A 529 -13.03 -1.94 19.42
N SER A 530 -14.19 -1.32 19.30
CA SER A 530 -15.51 -1.96 19.10
C SER A 530 -16.28 -1.32 17.95
N TYR A 531 -17.26 -2.06 17.42
CA TYR A 531 -18.19 -1.58 16.41
C TYR A 531 -19.60 -1.48 16.95
N PHE A 532 -20.29 -0.40 16.64
CA PHE A 532 -21.69 -0.20 17.01
C PHE A 532 -22.53 0.11 15.77
N TRP A 533 -23.55 -0.70 15.55
CA TRP A 533 -24.59 -0.45 14.56
C TRP A 533 -25.71 0.36 15.21
N VAL A 534 -25.95 1.54 14.65
CA VAL A 534 -26.94 2.51 15.13
C VAL A 534 -27.99 2.71 14.06
N ARG A 535 -29.28 2.64 14.43
CA ARG A 535 -30.39 2.79 13.48
C ARG A 535 -31.24 4.01 13.84
N GLU A 536 -31.49 4.87 12.85
CA GLU A 536 -32.31 6.08 13.02
C GLU A 536 -33.78 5.75 13.28
N ALA A 537 -34.30 4.72 12.61
CA ALA A 537 -35.74 4.41 12.59
C ALA A 537 -36.30 4.03 13.96
N ASP A 538 -35.50 3.38 14.81
CA ASP A 538 -35.92 2.89 16.13
C ASP A 538 -34.98 3.32 17.27
N GLY A 539 -33.91 4.07 16.95
CA GLY A 539 -32.93 4.52 17.95
C GLY A 539 -32.01 3.43 18.50
N SER A 540 -32.07 2.21 17.96
CA SER A 540 -31.28 1.09 18.49
C SER A 540 -29.77 1.29 18.30
N VAL A 541 -29.01 0.81 19.29
CA VAL A 541 -27.54 0.78 19.29
C VAL A 541 -27.14 -0.65 19.68
N THR A 542 -26.47 -1.36 18.77
CA THR A 542 -26.06 -2.75 18.98
C THR A 542 -24.59 -2.92 18.67
N GLU A 543 -23.84 -3.56 19.57
CA GLU A 543 -22.45 -3.94 19.27
C GLU A 543 -22.42 -5.07 18.24
N VAL A 544 -21.59 -4.93 17.22
CA VAL A 544 -21.46 -5.88 16.10
C VAL A 544 -20.00 -6.28 15.88
N GLY A 545 -19.75 -7.25 14.99
CA GLY A 545 -18.43 -7.73 14.66
C GLY A 545 -17.77 -8.54 15.76
N ARG A 546 -18.51 -9.20 16.65
CA ARG A 546 -17.88 -9.97 17.74
C ARG A 546 -17.21 -11.25 17.26
#